data_AF-A0A7R9FLK4-F1
#
_entry.id   AF-A0A7R9FLK4-F1
#
_cell.length_a   1.000
_cell.length_b   1.000
_cell.length_c   1.000
_cell.angle_alpha   90.00
_cell.angle_beta   90.00
_cell.angle_gamma   90.00
#
_symmetry.space_group_name_H-M   'P 1'
#
loop_
_entity.id
_entity.type
_entity.pdbx_description
1 polymer ?
#
loop_
_entity_poly.entity_id
_entity_poly.type
_entity_poly.pdbx_seq_one_letter_code
_entity_poly.pdbx_strand_id
1 'polypeptide(L)'
;MHPHLRGGMVENYLVKITLSAPDRGQTPKIESMALVEKLNNNRSSNLSAVYGITKFSDLTQDEFINHHLVPKLHHHVKLRLQSSLAHHNRIKTRALPDQLPLKVDWREKNVLTPIRNQKTCGACWAFSVVETVETMSAIKTGSLQVLSVQEVIDCARNGNMGCDGGDTCNLLDWLVASKTSIEPEKMYPFTWQTQSCKLKG
;
A
#
# COMPACT_ATOMS: atom_id res chain seq x y z
N MET A 1 32.18 16.68 -26.79
CA MET A 1 31.28 17.21 -27.83
C MET A 1 29.87 16.80 -27.50
N HIS A 2 29.06 17.82 -27.19
CA HIS A 2 27.60 17.91 -27.20
C HIS A 2 26.70 16.94 -26.39
N PRO A 3 25.55 17.45 -25.90
CA PRO A 3 25.12 17.36 -24.50
C PRO A 3 23.60 17.01 -24.42
N HIS A 4 22.98 17.33 -23.28
CA HIS A 4 21.53 17.47 -23.08
C HIS A 4 20.67 16.21 -23.01
N LEU A 5 20.28 15.88 -21.78
CA LEU A 5 18.88 15.56 -21.49
C LEU A 5 18.41 16.49 -20.37
N ARG A 6 17.86 17.64 -20.79
CA ARG A 6 16.92 18.43 -19.98
C ARG A 6 15.55 17.78 -20.08
N GLY A 7 14.80 17.83 -18.99
CA GLY A 7 13.34 17.96 -19.03
C GLY A 7 12.56 16.67 -18.89
N GLY A 8 12.14 16.37 -17.66
CA GLY A 8 11.02 15.48 -17.35
C GLY A 8 10.29 16.02 -16.14
N MET A 9 9.32 16.90 -16.38
CA MET A 9 8.29 17.44 -15.47
C MET A 9 8.48 17.20 -13.97
N VAL A 10 9.11 18.17 -13.29
CA VAL A 10 8.67 18.53 -11.94
C VAL A 10 7.57 19.56 -12.16
N GLU A 11 6.34 19.10 -12.35
CA GLU A 11 5.20 20.00 -12.42
C GLU A 11 5.00 20.57 -11.01
N ASN A 12 5.48 21.81 -10.83
CA ASN A 12 5.31 22.59 -9.63
C ASN A 12 3.82 22.83 -9.37
N TYR A 13 3.19 21.99 -8.55
CA TYR A 13 1.93 22.35 -7.90
C TYR A 13 2.24 23.32 -6.74
N LEU A 14 2.74 24.51 -7.08
CA LEU A 14 2.68 25.65 -6.17
C LEU A 14 1.24 26.15 -6.14
N VAL A 15 0.44 25.57 -5.26
CA VAL A 15 -0.87 26.13 -4.94
C VAL A 15 -0.61 27.41 -4.11
N LYS A 16 -0.59 28.57 -4.76
CA LYS A 16 -0.67 29.86 -4.06
C LYS A 16 -2.05 29.96 -3.43
N ILE A 17 -2.15 29.73 -2.12
CA ILE A 17 -3.38 29.98 -1.36
C ILE A 17 -3.23 31.35 -0.70
N THR A 18 -4.01 32.32 -1.16
CA THR A 18 -4.23 33.59 -0.46
C THR A 18 -5.12 33.31 0.74
N LEU A 19 -4.61 33.51 1.96
CA LEU A 19 -5.39 33.34 3.19
C LEU A 19 -6.20 34.61 3.47
N SER A 20 -7.51 34.54 3.32
CA SER A 20 -8.47 35.42 4.02
C SER A 20 -8.88 34.77 5.36
N ALA A 21 -9.32 35.62 6.30
CA ALA A 21 -9.52 35.41 7.74
C ALA A 21 -9.90 33.99 8.25
N PRO A 22 -9.47 33.63 9.49
CA PRO A 22 -9.51 32.24 9.96
C PRO A 22 -10.95 31.76 10.21
N ASP A 23 -11.35 30.73 9.47
CA ASP A 23 -12.52 29.93 9.78
C ASP A 23 -12.10 28.73 10.64
N ARG A 24 -12.99 28.25 11.51
CA ARG A 24 -12.70 27.25 12.56
C ARG A 24 -12.29 25.86 12.05
N GLY A 25 -12.20 25.65 10.73
CA GLY A 25 -11.67 24.44 10.08
C GLY A 25 -10.19 24.49 9.69
N GLN A 26 -9.44 25.53 10.05
CA GLN A 26 -8.06 25.74 9.58
C GLN A 26 -6.97 25.14 10.47
N THR A 27 -7.29 24.62 11.66
CA THR A 27 -6.25 24.22 12.64
C THR A 27 -5.40 23.02 12.22
N PRO A 28 -5.94 21.89 11.71
CA PRO A 28 -5.09 20.74 11.38
C PRO A 28 -4.22 21.00 10.14
N LYS A 29 -4.72 21.82 9.21
CA LYS A 29 -3.96 22.23 8.01
C LYS A 29 -2.76 23.08 8.37
N ILE A 30 -2.97 24.07 9.25
CA ILE A 30 -1.89 24.96 9.71
C ILE A 30 -0.84 24.13 10.47
N GLU A 31 -1.27 23.21 11.33
CA GLU A 31 -0.37 22.29 12.05
C GLU A 31 0.44 21.41 11.09
N SER A 32 -0.22 20.83 10.08
CA SER A 32 0.44 20.05 9.03
C SER A 32 1.46 20.88 8.25
N MET A 33 1.13 22.13 7.90
CA MET A 33 2.06 23.05 7.22
C MET A 33 3.30 23.34 8.07
N ALA A 34 3.10 23.68 9.35
CA ALA A 34 4.20 23.94 10.28
C ALA A 34 5.08 22.70 10.48
N LEU A 35 4.48 21.50 10.55
CA LEU A 35 5.22 20.25 10.64
C LEU A 35 6.02 19.96 9.36
N VAL A 36 5.43 20.15 8.18
CA VAL A 36 6.11 19.97 6.89
C VAL A 36 7.32 20.89 6.78
N GLU A 37 7.17 22.18 7.14
CA GLU A 37 8.27 23.15 7.14
C GLU A 37 9.38 22.73 8.10
N LYS A 38 9.02 22.37 9.35
CA LYS A 38 9.98 21.88 10.34
C LYS A 38 10.76 20.65 9.85
N LEU A 39 10.08 19.67 9.27
CA LEU A 39 10.72 18.45 8.75
C LEU A 39 11.65 18.74 7.57
N ASN A 40 11.25 19.64 6.68
CA ASN A 40 12.07 20.02 5.53
C ASN A 40 13.30 20.85 5.94
N ASN A 41 13.20 21.70 6.95
CA ASN A 41 14.32 22.48 7.49
C ASN A 41 15.35 21.59 8.23
N ASN A 42 14.92 20.45 8.77
CA ASN A 42 15.78 19.51 9.50
C ASN A 42 16.41 18.42 8.61
N ARG A 43 16.38 18.58 7.28
CA ARG A 43 16.97 17.60 6.34
C ARG A 43 18.49 17.61 6.46
N SER A 44 19.08 16.44 6.67
CA SER A 44 20.53 16.28 6.82
C SER A 44 21.26 16.12 5.48
N SER A 45 20.54 15.80 4.41
CA SER A 45 21.12 15.64 3.07
C SER A 45 20.08 15.82 1.96
N ASN A 46 20.54 15.97 0.72
CA ASN A 46 19.69 15.96 -0.47
C ASN A 46 19.01 14.60 -0.73
N LEU A 47 19.50 13.52 -0.10
CA LEU A 47 18.89 12.18 -0.14
C LEU A 47 17.78 12.01 0.92
N SER A 48 17.65 12.96 1.86
CA SER A 48 16.59 12.92 2.87
C SER A 48 15.23 13.20 2.23
N ALA A 49 14.20 12.56 2.78
CA ALA A 49 12.81 12.75 2.37
C ALA A 49 12.44 14.25 2.34
N VAL A 50 11.62 14.60 1.34
CA VAL A 50 10.98 15.92 1.22
C VAL A 50 9.50 15.73 1.53
N TYR A 51 8.99 16.55 2.42
CA TYR A 51 7.61 16.50 2.87
C TYR A 51 6.81 17.60 2.17
N GLY A 52 5.51 17.34 1.96
CA GLY A 52 4.61 18.27 1.29
C GLY A 52 3.18 18.10 1.79
N ILE A 53 2.34 19.08 1.46
CA ILE A 53 0.91 19.03 1.75
C ILE A 53 0.26 17.95 0.89
N THR A 54 -0.62 17.17 1.50
CA THR A 54 -1.36 16.09 0.84
C THR A 54 -2.85 16.24 1.09
N LYS A 55 -3.66 15.37 0.47
CA LYS A 55 -5.11 15.29 0.74
C LYS A 55 -5.46 14.96 2.20
N PHE A 56 -4.46 14.58 3.01
CA PHE A 56 -4.63 14.24 4.43
C PHE A 56 -4.20 15.36 5.37
N SER A 57 -3.68 16.47 4.85
CA SER A 57 -3.17 17.56 5.70
C SER A 57 -4.24 18.30 6.49
N ASP A 58 -5.52 18.10 6.16
CA ASP A 58 -6.65 18.64 6.92
C ASP A 58 -7.11 17.69 8.04
N LEU A 59 -6.46 16.53 8.22
CA LEU A 59 -6.73 15.57 9.30
C LEU A 59 -5.75 15.74 10.45
N THR A 60 -6.25 15.62 11.67
CA THR A 60 -5.41 15.38 12.84
C THR A 60 -4.73 14.01 12.75
N GLN A 61 -3.68 13.79 13.56
CA GLN A 61 -2.99 12.50 13.61
C GLN A 61 -3.95 11.35 13.97
N ASP A 62 -4.86 11.58 14.92
CA ASP A 62 -5.82 10.56 15.36
C ASP A 62 -6.88 10.28 14.29
N GLU A 63 -7.39 11.29 13.59
CA GLU A 63 -8.29 11.08 12.45
C GLU A 63 -7.60 10.29 11.34
N PHE A 64 -6.33 10.62 11.03
CA PHE A 64 -5.56 9.87 10.04
C PHE A 64 -5.37 8.42 10.46
N ILE A 65 -4.96 8.17 11.71
CA ILE A 65 -4.77 6.81 12.24
C ILE A 65 -6.09 6.03 12.21
N ASN A 66 -7.19 6.61 12.68
CA ASN A 66 -8.47 5.91 12.81
C ASN A 66 -9.18 5.67 11.48
N HIS A 67 -8.98 6.54 10.48
CA HIS A 67 -9.66 6.44 9.18
C HIS A 67 -8.83 5.74 8.10
N HIS A 68 -7.49 5.78 8.19
CA HIS A 68 -6.62 5.31 7.11
C HIS A 68 -5.63 4.23 7.53
N LEU A 69 -5.35 4.10 8.83
CA LEU A 69 -4.55 3.00 9.36
C LEU A 69 -5.50 2.02 10.08
N VAL A 70 -5.13 0.74 10.12
CA VAL A 70 -5.91 -0.25 10.88
C VAL A 70 -5.31 -0.31 12.29
N PRO A 71 -5.98 0.22 13.35
CA PRO A 71 -5.40 0.28 14.69
C PRO A 71 -5.06 -1.11 15.25
N LYS A 72 -5.77 -2.14 14.76
CA LYS A 72 -5.71 -3.52 15.26
C LYS A 72 -4.53 -4.33 14.72
N LEU A 73 -3.76 -3.83 13.76
CA LEU A 73 -2.57 -4.54 13.26
C LEU A 73 -1.55 -4.80 14.39
N HIS A 74 -1.43 -3.86 15.34
CA HIS A 74 -0.55 -4.00 16.51
C HIS A 74 -0.91 -5.18 17.43
N HIS A 75 -2.19 -5.53 17.55
CA HIS A 75 -2.61 -6.64 18.42
C HIS A 75 -2.30 -8.00 17.79
N HIS A 76 -2.47 -8.12 16.46
CA HIS A 76 -2.14 -9.34 15.71
C HIS A 76 -0.64 -9.61 15.66
N VAL A 77 0.21 -8.57 15.52
CA VAL A 77 1.67 -8.71 15.55
C VAL A 77 2.17 -9.26 16.90
N LYS A 78 1.59 -8.79 18.02
CA LYS A 78 1.98 -9.25 19.37
C LYS A 78 1.64 -10.73 19.61
N LEU A 79 0.50 -11.20 19.09
CA LEU A 79 0.11 -12.61 19.17
C LEU A 79 0.97 -13.50 18.25
N ARG A 80 1.42 -12.98 17.10
CA ARG A 80 2.27 -13.73 16.16
C ARG A 80 3.74 -13.86 16.54
N LEU A 81 4.29 -12.90 17.29
CA LEU A 81 5.65 -13.04 17.83
C LEU A 81 5.77 -14.25 18.77
N GLN A 82 4.66 -14.72 19.33
CA GLN A 82 4.63 -15.95 20.15
C GLN A 82 4.52 -17.23 19.30
N SER A 83 4.01 -17.15 18.06
CA SER A 83 3.86 -18.29 17.14
C SER A 83 4.96 -18.38 16.06
N SER A 84 5.80 -17.35 15.91
CA SER A 84 6.80 -17.22 14.83
C SER A 84 7.92 -18.25 14.88
N LEU A 85 8.24 -18.81 16.06
CA LEU A 85 9.26 -19.86 16.18
C LEU A 85 8.87 -21.16 15.44
N ALA A 86 7.58 -21.43 15.21
CA ALA A 86 7.13 -22.65 14.54
C ALA A 86 7.06 -22.53 13.00
N HIS A 87 6.87 -21.31 12.45
CA HIS A 87 6.63 -21.12 11.01
C HIS A 87 7.88 -20.71 10.22
N HIS A 88 8.95 -20.24 10.87
CA HIS A 88 10.20 -19.89 10.20
C HIS A 88 10.98 -21.08 9.62
N ASN A 89 10.69 -22.32 10.05
CA ASN A 89 11.35 -23.53 9.55
C ASN A 89 10.91 -23.98 8.14
N ARG A 90 10.01 -23.24 7.48
CA ARG A 90 9.51 -23.55 6.12
C ARG A 90 9.93 -22.59 5.02
N ILE A 91 10.71 -21.55 5.33
CA ILE A 91 11.28 -20.69 4.28
C ILE A 91 12.38 -21.49 3.61
N LYS A 92 12.09 -22.08 2.45
CA LYS A 92 13.14 -22.58 1.55
C LYS A 92 13.95 -21.38 1.08
N THR A 93 15.07 -21.12 1.75
CA THR A 93 16.03 -20.12 1.30
C THR A 93 16.57 -20.59 -0.05
N ARG A 94 16.28 -19.83 -1.11
CA ARG A 94 16.98 -20.03 -2.38
C ARG A 94 18.40 -19.52 -2.19
N ALA A 95 19.37 -20.24 -2.72
CA ALA A 95 20.74 -19.73 -2.81
C ALA A 95 20.68 -18.36 -3.51
N LEU A 96 21.25 -17.35 -2.86
CA LEU A 96 21.39 -16.05 -3.48
C LEU A 96 22.37 -16.18 -4.65
N PRO A 97 22.13 -15.49 -5.79
CA PRO A 97 23.14 -15.39 -6.84
C PRO A 97 24.42 -14.76 -6.28
N ASP A 98 25.58 -15.16 -6.82
CA ASP A 98 26.88 -14.60 -6.44
C ASP A 98 26.96 -13.08 -6.68
N GLN A 99 26.13 -12.56 -7.59
CA GLN A 99 26.06 -11.14 -7.93
C GLN A 99 24.60 -10.67 -7.93
N LEU A 100 24.31 -9.71 -7.05
CA LEU A 100 23.05 -8.98 -7.03
C LEU A 100 23.22 -7.58 -7.63
N PRO A 101 22.22 -7.06 -8.35
CA PRO A 101 22.25 -5.69 -8.84
C PRO A 101 22.27 -4.69 -7.67
N LEU A 102 23.04 -3.61 -7.81
CA LEU A 102 23.11 -2.53 -6.81
C LEU A 102 21.78 -1.78 -6.63
N LYS A 103 20.93 -1.80 -7.65
CA LYS A 103 19.61 -1.16 -7.65
C LYS A 103 18.63 -2.00 -8.45
N VAL A 104 17.44 -2.20 -7.91
CA VAL A 104 16.30 -2.79 -8.62
C VAL A 104 15.12 -1.84 -8.50
N ASP A 105 14.51 -1.54 -9.64
CA ASP A 105 13.23 -0.83 -9.69
C ASP A 105 12.26 -1.64 -10.57
N TRP A 106 11.28 -2.29 -9.93
CA TRP A 106 10.28 -3.10 -10.64
C TRP A 106 9.34 -2.25 -11.51
N ARG A 107 9.25 -0.93 -11.27
CA ARG A 107 8.46 -0.01 -12.11
C ARG A 107 9.03 0.09 -13.51
N GLU A 108 10.35 -0.04 -13.65
CA GLU A 108 11.04 -0.02 -14.95
C GLU A 108 10.85 -1.32 -15.75
N LYS A 109 10.18 -2.33 -15.18
CA LYS A 109 10.02 -3.67 -15.77
C LYS A 109 8.62 -3.93 -16.33
N ASN A 110 7.69 -2.99 -16.26
CA ASN A 110 6.29 -3.15 -16.68
C ASN A 110 5.57 -4.34 -16.00
N VAL A 111 5.94 -4.65 -14.75
CA VAL A 111 5.33 -5.74 -13.95
C VAL A 111 4.46 -5.25 -12.80
N LEU A 112 4.20 -3.95 -12.72
CA LEU A 112 3.41 -3.35 -11.64
C LEU A 112 2.12 -2.74 -12.18
N THR A 113 1.03 -2.88 -11.43
CA THR A 113 -0.23 -2.19 -11.71
C THR A 113 -0.15 -0.72 -11.28
N PRO A 114 -1.05 0.15 -11.79
CA PRO A 114 -1.14 1.54 -11.32
C PRO A 114 -1.41 1.61 -9.81
N ILE A 115 -0.97 2.71 -9.19
CA ILE A 115 -1.20 2.96 -7.76
C ILE A 115 -2.70 2.91 -7.45
N ARG A 116 -3.08 2.13 -6.44
CA ARG A 116 -4.47 1.97 -5.99
C ARG A 116 -4.74 2.77 -4.71
N ASN A 117 -6.02 2.88 -4.36
CA ASN A 117 -6.47 3.63 -3.19
C ASN A 117 -7.54 2.86 -2.40
N GLN A 118 -7.15 2.35 -1.22
CA GLN A 118 -8.04 1.64 -0.29
C GLN A 118 -9.10 2.55 0.36
N LYS A 119 -8.97 3.88 0.24
CA LYS A 119 -9.77 4.89 0.93
C LYS A 119 -9.77 4.66 2.45
N THR A 120 -10.94 4.39 3.03
CA THR A 120 -11.14 4.15 4.46
C THR A 120 -11.35 2.67 4.79
N CYS A 121 -11.33 1.79 3.78
CA CYS A 121 -11.37 0.35 4.00
C CYS A 121 -10.00 -0.11 4.51
N GLY A 122 -9.96 -0.83 5.64
CA GLY A 122 -8.77 -1.43 6.23
C GLY A 122 -8.23 -2.64 5.44
N ALA A 123 -8.22 -2.56 4.12
CA ALA A 123 -7.87 -3.64 3.20
C ALA A 123 -6.38 -3.69 2.81
N CYS A 124 -5.49 -2.97 3.52
CA CYS A 124 -4.06 -2.95 3.19
C CYS A 124 -3.44 -4.37 3.08
N TRP A 125 -3.92 -5.31 3.88
CA TRP A 125 -3.56 -6.74 3.83
C TRP A 125 -3.89 -7.38 2.49
N ALA A 126 -5.06 -7.08 1.91
CA ALA A 126 -5.50 -7.60 0.63
C ALA A 126 -4.74 -6.94 -0.53
N PHE A 127 -4.61 -5.60 -0.52
CA PHE A 127 -3.81 -4.87 -1.51
C PHE A 127 -2.37 -5.39 -1.58
N SER A 128 -1.70 -5.54 -0.43
CA SER A 128 -0.30 -6.00 -0.37
C SER A 128 -0.10 -7.36 -1.03
N VAL A 129 -0.97 -8.33 -0.75
CA VAL A 129 -0.83 -9.68 -1.30
C VAL A 129 -1.24 -9.72 -2.76
N VAL A 130 -2.34 -9.08 -3.14
CA VAL A 130 -2.82 -9.07 -4.54
C VAL A 130 -1.78 -8.42 -5.45
N GLU A 131 -1.25 -7.25 -5.10
CA GLU A 131 -0.19 -6.59 -5.89
C GLU A 131 1.08 -7.44 -5.99
N THR A 132 1.42 -8.18 -4.92
CA THR A 132 2.53 -9.14 -4.94
C THR A 132 2.25 -10.29 -5.92
N VAL A 133 1.04 -10.86 -5.90
CA VAL A 133 0.63 -11.95 -6.81
C VAL A 133 0.64 -11.47 -8.26
N GLU A 134 0.10 -10.29 -8.55
CA GLU A 134 0.13 -9.67 -9.88
C GLU A 134 1.56 -9.52 -10.38
N THR A 135 2.43 -8.94 -9.56
CA THR A 135 3.82 -8.69 -9.90
C THR A 135 4.57 -9.99 -10.17
N MET A 136 4.42 -10.99 -9.30
CA MET A 136 5.06 -12.29 -9.46
C MET A 136 4.55 -13.04 -10.69
N SER A 137 3.25 -12.94 -10.99
CA SER A 137 2.65 -13.49 -12.21
C SER A 137 3.20 -12.80 -13.46
N ALA A 138 3.28 -11.47 -13.46
CA ALA A 138 3.82 -10.69 -14.57
C ALA A 138 5.31 -10.99 -14.81
N ILE A 139 6.12 -11.13 -13.76
CA ILE A 139 7.53 -11.54 -13.87
C ILE A 139 7.64 -12.93 -14.51
N LYS A 140 6.77 -13.87 -14.12
CA LYS A 140 6.83 -15.26 -14.61
C LYS A 140 6.33 -15.41 -16.04
N THR A 141 5.26 -14.68 -16.40
CA THR A 141 4.52 -14.89 -17.65
C THR A 141 4.80 -13.83 -18.71
N GLY A 142 5.37 -12.69 -18.32
CA GLY A 142 5.51 -11.52 -19.18
C GLY A 142 4.20 -10.76 -19.41
N SER A 143 3.09 -11.14 -18.76
CA SER A 143 1.79 -10.50 -18.92
C SER A 143 1.25 -10.00 -17.59
N LEU A 144 0.99 -8.69 -17.50
CA LEU A 144 0.40 -8.07 -16.33
C LEU A 144 -1.12 -8.16 -16.37
N GLN A 145 -1.70 -8.80 -15.36
CA GLN A 145 -3.14 -8.87 -15.15
C GLN A 145 -3.52 -8.12 -13.87
N VAL A 146 -4.58 -7.31 -13.94
CA VAL A 146 -5.16 -6.62 -12.79
C VAL A 146 -6.21 -7.54 -12.15
N LEU A 147 -5.93 -7.96 -10.91
CA LEU A 147 -6.70 -8.90 -10.11
C LEU A 147 -7.59 -8.17 -9.08
N SER A 148 -8.69 -8.82 -8.73
CA SER A 148 -9.69 -8.29 -7.80
C SER A 148 -9.19 -8.30 -6.36
N VAL A 149 -9.05 -7.11 -5.79
CA VAL A 149 -8.83 -6.98 -4.34
C VAL A 149 -10.13 -7.23 -3.58
N GLN A 150 -11.29 -6.90 -4.19
CA GLN A 150 -12.60 -7.04 -3.56
C GLN A 150 -12.97 -8.50 -3.28
N GLU A 151 -12.72 -9.39 -4.23
CA GLU A 151 -12.98 -10.82 -4.05
C GLU A 151 -12.28 -11.33 -2.78
N VAL A 152 -11.02 -10.95 -2.61
CA VAL A 152 -10.22 -11.36 -1.48
C VAL A 152 -10.73 -10.76 -0.17
N ILE A 153 -11.13 -9.47 -0.19
CA ILE A 153 -11.79 -8.80 0.93
C ILE A 153 -13.08 -9.52 1.34
N ASP A 154 -13.84 -10.05 0.38
CA ASP A 154 -15.14 -10.66 0.62
C ASP A 154 -15.03 -12.13 1.05
N CYS A 155 -14.05 -12.86 0.52
CA CYS A 155 -14.00 -14.32 0.58
C CYS A 155 -12.93 -14.90 1.52
N ALA A 156 -11.80 -14.22 1.75
CA ALA A 156 -10.70 -14.77 2.54
C ALA A 156 -10.93 -14.64 4.06
N ARG A 157 -11.93 -15.33 4.59
CA ARG A 157 -12.43 -15.22 6.00
C ARG A 157 -11.66 -16.05 7.03
N ASN A 158 -10.46 -16.52 6.72
CA ASN A 158 -9.63 -17.33 7.62
C ASN A 158 -8.87 -16.48 8.65
N GLY A 159 -9.60 -15.70 9.43
CA GLY A 159 -9.06 -14.73 10.39
C GLY A 159 -8.86 -13.32 9.83
N ASN A 160 -9.19 -13.08 8.56
CA ASN A 160 -9.33 -11.72 8.03
C ASN A 160 -10.80 -11.26 8.07
N MET A 161 -11.00 -9.97 8.30
CA MET A 161 -12.29 -9.35 8.58
C MET A 161 -12.66 -8.28 7.54
N GLY A 162 -12.25 -8.49 6.28
CA GLY A 162 -12.58 -7.57 5.18
C GLY A 162 -11.99 -6.18 5.40
N CYS A 163 -12.83 -5.15 5.39
CA CYS A 163 -12.43 -3.78 5.67
C CYS A 163 -12.10 -3.49 7.14
N ASP A 164 -12.41 -4.39 8.08
CA ASP A 164 -12.04 -4.22 9.50
C ASP A 164 -10.58 -4.65 9.79
N GLY A 165 -9.88 -5.14 8.76
CA GLY A 165 -8.48 -5.54 8.84
C GLY A 165 -8.25 -7.01 8.50
N GLY A 166 -6.98 -7.36 8.40
CA GLY A 166 -6.54 -8.71 8.08
C GLY A 166 -5.02 -8.82 8.14
N ASP A 167 -4.54 -10.03 7.88
CA ASP A 167 -3.15 -10.41 7.91
C ASP A 167 -2.72 -11.02 6.57
N THR A 168 -1.58 -10.59 6.06
CA THR A 168 -1.07 -11.00 4.74
C THR A 168 -0.73 -12.48 4.68
N CYS A 169 -0.21 -13.10 5.76
CA CYS A 169 0.09 -14.52 5.73
C CYS A 169 -1.17 -15.37 5.91
N ASN A 170 -2.19 -14.91 6.65
CA ASN A 170 -3.49 -15.57 6.64
C ASN A 170 -4.04 -15.60 5.21
N LEU A 171 -3.99 -14.47 4.49
CA LEU A 171 -4.41 -14.46 3.10
C LEU A 171 -3.60 -15.43 2.21
N LEU A 172 -2.27 -15.45 2.36
CA LEU A 172 -1.44 -16.41 1.62
C LEU A 172 -1.82 -17.87 1.93
N ASP A 173 -2.06 -18.20 3.21
CA ASP A 173 -2.53 -19.53 3.63
C ASP A 173 -3.88 -19.88 3.00
N TRP A 174 -4.81 -18.92 2.92
CA TRP A 174 -6.10 -19.11 2.27
C TRP A 174 -5.97 -19.36 0.78
N LEU A 175 -5.13 -18.60 0.07
CA LEU A 175 -4.89 -18.79 -1.37
C LEU A 175 -4.33 -20.18 -1.65
N VAL A 176 -3.39 -20.65 -0.82
CA VAL A 176 -2.79 -21.98 -0.96
C VAL A 176 -3.81 -23.09 -0.65
N ALA A 177 -4.56 -22.95 0.44
CA ALA A 177 -5.49 -23.98 0.90
C ALA A 177 -6.73 -24.09 0.00
N SER A 178 -7.31 -22.95 -0.39
CA SER A 178 -8.50 -22.90 -1.24
C SER A 178 -8.20 -23.18 -2.71
N LYS A 179 -6.94 -22.97 -3.15
CA LYS A 179 -6.54 -22.99 -4.56
C LYS A 179 -7.36 -22.01 -5.41
N THR A 180 -7.87 -20.95 -4.81
CA THR A 180 -8.66 -19.93 -5.52
C THR A 180 -7.78 -19.22 -6.54
N SER A 181 -8.26 -19.14 -7.78
CA SER A 181 -7.72 -18.21 -8.77
C SER A 181 -8.45 -16.90 -8.62
N ILE A 182 -7.74 -15.84 -8.22
CA ILE A 182 -8.33 -14.51 -8.07
C ILE A 182 -8.83 -14.04 -9.43
N GLU A 183 -10.08 -13.60 -9.47
CA GLU A 183 -10.76 -13.05 -10.63
C GLU A 183 -10.11 -11.73 -11.08
N PRO A 184 -10.20 -11.39 -12.37
CA PRO A 184 -9.82 -10.06 -12.84
C PRO A 184 -10.64 -8.97 -12.14
N GLU A 185 -10.04 -7.82 -11.84
CA GLU A 185 -10.70 -6.66 -11.20
C GLU A 185 -12.00 -6.26 -11.93
N LYS A 186 -12.03 -6.36 -13.27
CA LYS A 186 -13.22 -6.07 -14.08
C LYS A 186 -14.42 -6.99 -13.79
N MET A 187 -14.19 -8.21 -13.32
CA MET A 187 -15.24 -9.21 -13.03
C MET A 187 -15.74 -9.07 -11.60
N TYR A 188 -14.90 -8.57 -10.69
CA TYR A 188 -15.24 -8.33 -9.30
C TYR A 188 -14.67 -6.97 -8.84
N PRO A 189 -15.33 -5.86 -9.20
CA PRO A 189 -14.78 -4.51 -8.98
C PRO A 189 -14.69 -4.13 -7.49
N PHE A 190 -13.70 -3.31 -7.17
CA PHE A 190 -13.50 -2.77 -5.83
C PHE A 190 -14.59 -1.78 -5.41
N THR A 191 -15.15 -2.00 -4.22
CA THR A 191 -16.29 -1.27 -3.67
C THR A 191 -15.99 -0.57 -2.35
N TRP A 192 -14.75 -0.66 -1.84
CA TRP A 192 -14.32 -0.04 -0.57
C TRP A 192 -15.12 -0.48 0.66
N GLN A 193 -15.86 -1.58 0.57
CA GLN A 193 -16.66 -2.11 1.67
C GLN A 193 -16.62 -3.64 1.66
N THR A 194 -16.83 -4.23 2.84
CA THR A 194 -16.99 -5.67 2.96
C THR A 194 -18.35 -6.08 2.42
N GLN A 195 -18.39 -7.04 1.50
CA GLN A 195 -19.62 -7.62 0.97
C GLN A 195 -19.66 -9.14 1.24
N SER A 196 -20.80 -9.74 0.90
CA SER A 196 -20.91 -11.19 0.80
C SER A 196 -20.01 -11.72 -0.32
N CYS A 197 -19.27 -12.80 -0.04
CA CYS A 197 -18.46 -13.49 -1.03
C CYS A 197 -19.32 -13.99 -2.21
N LYS A 198 -18.86 -13.71 -3.44
CA LYS A 198 -19.55 -14.09 -4.69
C LYS A 198 -18.86 -15.20 -5.48
N LEU A 199 -17.86 -15.87 -4.89
CA LEU A 199 -17.23 -17.03 -5.53
C LEU A 199 -18.29 -18.08 -5.86
N LYS A 200 -18.31 -18.50 -7.12
CA LYS A 200 -19.11 -19.64 -7.56
C LYS A 200 -18.25 -20.88 -7.35
N GLY A 201 -18.64 -21.72 -6.38
CA GLY A 201 -17.96 -22.99 -6.10
C GLY A 201 -18.05 -23.98 -7.25
#